data_AF-A0A7W1M3C4-F1
#
_entry.id   AF-A0A7W1M3C4-F1
#
_cell.length_a   1.000
_cell.length_b   1.000
_cell.length_c   1.000
_cell.angle_alpha   90.00
_cell.angle_beta   90.00
_cell.angle_gamma   90.00
#
_symmetry.space_group_name_H-M   'P 1'
#
loop_
_entity.id
_entity.type
_entity.pdbx_description
1 polymer ?
#
loop_
_entity_poly.entity_id
_entity_poly.type
_entity_poly.pdbx_seq_one_letter_code
_entity_poly.pdbx_strand_id
1 'polypeptide(L)' 'MSSIERLDDLIARLERAGEQLRSGELSADAAATMVEDCAALATQAAAELEQLTRAEVSAPAPGQDSLL' A
#
# COMPACT_ATOMS: atom_id res chain seq x y z
N MET A 1 -4.98 -13.46 4.91
CA MET A 1 -4.43 -12.10 4.84
C MET A 1 -5.58 -11.10 4.67
N SER A 2 -5.90 -10.44 5.76
CA SER A 2 -6.69 -9.21 5.84
C SER A 2 -6.02 -8.08 5.04
N SER A 3 -6.79 -7.06 4.65
CA SER A 3 -6.27 -5.92 3.88
C SER A 3 -5.22 -5.12 4.64
N ILE A 4 -5.26 -5.09 5.98
CA ILE A 4 -4.20 -4.48 6.80
C ILE A 4 -2.89 -5.27 6.66
N GLU A 5 -2.93 -6.61 6.75
CA GLU A 5 -1.73 -7.44 6.56
C GLU A 5 -1.13 -7.30 5.15
N ARG A 6 -1.95 -7.03 4.13
CA ARG A 6 -1.46 -6.75 2.77
C ARG A 6 -0.81 -5.38 2.68
N LEU A 7 -1.39 -4.37 3.31
CA LEU A 7 -0.83 -3.02 3.35
C LEU A 7 0.54 -3.03 4.05
N ASP A 8 0.66 -3.74 5.18
CA ASP A 8 1.93 -3.90 5.90
C ASP A 8 3.00 -4.61 5.04
N ASP A 9 2.65 -5.65 4.28
CA ASP A 9 3.58 -6.29 3.34
C ASP A 9 4.05 -5.32 2.24
N LEU A 10 3.13 -4.54 1.66
CA LEU A 10 3.44 -3.55 0.64
C LEU A 10 4.37 -2.46 1.17
N ILE A 11 4.14 -1.98 2.39
CA ILE A 11 5.00 -1.00 3.07
C ILE A 11 6.39 -1.58 3.30
N ALA A 12 6.49 -2.78 3.88
CA ALA A 12 7.76 -3.43 4.15
C ALA A 12 8.59 -3.67 2.88
N ARG A 13 7.93 -4.00 1.76
CA ARG A 13 8.58 -4.14 0.44
C ARG A 13 9.08 -2.81 -0.09
N LEU A 14 8.30 -1.74 0.08
CA LEU A 14 8.67 -0.40 -0.37
C LEU A 14 9.85 0.16 0.44
N GLU A 15 9.88 -0.08 1.76
CA GLU A 15 11.01 0.29 2.61
C GLU A 15 12.29 -0.41 2.18
N ARG A 16 12.24 -1.74 1.96
CA ARG A 16 13.41 -2.50 1.48
C ARG A 16 13.90 -2.03 0.12
N ALA A 17 12.99 -1.71 -0.81
CA ALA A 17 13.37 -1.18 -2.11
C ALA A 17 14.02 0.22 -1.96
N GLY A 18 13.48 1.07 -1.09
CA GLY A 18 14.07 2.37 -0.76
C GLY A 18 15.47 2.27 -0.12
N GLU A 19 15.68 1.31 0.78
CA GLU A 19 16.99 1.03 1.38
C GLU A 19 18.01 0.59 0.31
N GLN A 20 17.62 -0.30 -0.59
CA GLN A 20 18.47 -0.72 -1.70
C GLN A 20 18.81 0.44 -2.63
N LEU A 21 17.86 1.33 -2.95
CA LEU A 21 18.13 2.55 -3.74
C LEU A 21 19.14 3.46 -3.03
N ARG A 22 19.02 3.62 -1.70
CA ARG A 22 19.92 4.46 -0.90
C ARG A 22 21.31 3.85 -0.71
N SER A 23 21.46 2.53 -0.83
CA SER A 23 22.78 1.88 -0.80
C SER A 23 23.73 2.45 -1.86
N GLY A 24 23.17 2.88 -3.00
CA GLY A 24 23.95 3.38 -4.13
C GLY A 24 24.72 2.30 -4.90
N GLU A 25 24.50 1.03 -4.58
CA GLU A 25 25.19 -0.12 -5.21
C GLU A 25 24.56 -0.53 -6.56
N LEU A 26 23.47 0.12 -6.96
CA LEU A 26 22.72 -0.19 -8.17
C LEU A 26 23.21 0.61 -9.37
N SER A 27 23.20 -0.02 -10.54
CA SER A 27 23.38 0.69 -11.81
C SER A 27 22.19 1.63 -12.08
N ALA A 28 22.37 2.63 -12.94
CA ALA A 28 21.32 3.58 -13.28
C ALA A 28 20.05 2.91 -13.85
N ASP A 29 20.23 1.86 -14.65
CA ASP A 29 19.14 1.07 -15.23
C ASP A 29 18.38 0.29 -14.14
N ALA A 30 19.12 -0.40 -13.25
CA ALA A 30 18.53 -1.12 -12.12
C ALA A 30 17.82 -0.19 -11.14
N ALA A 31 18.38 1.00 -10.89
CA ALA A 31 17.76 2.03 -10.07
C ALA A 31 16.46 2.55 -10.71
N ALA A 32 16.42 2.75 -12.04
CA ALA A 32 15.22 3.17 -12.75
C ALA A 32 14.11 2.11 -12.62
N THR A 33 14.41 0.84 -12.89
CA THR A 33 13.47 -0.27 -12.70
C THR A 33 12.96 -0.33 -11.26
N MET A 34 13.84 -0.18 -10.28
CA MET A 34 13.41 -0.24 -8.88
C MET A 34 12.56 0.96 -8.44
N VAL A 35 12.75 2.14 -9.04
CA VAL A 35 11.85 3.29 -8.83
C VAL A 35 10.47 3.03 -9.45
N GLU A 36 10.41 2.41 -10.63
CA GLU A 36 9.15 2.00 -11.25
C GLU A 36 8.41 0.96 -10.39
N ASP A 37 9.13 -0.03 -9.87
CA ASP A 37 8.59 -1.03 -8.93
C ASP A 37 8.06 -0.36 -7.65
N CYS A 38 8.79 0.61 -7.09
CA CYS A 38 8.32 1.42 -5.97
C CYS A 38 7.02 2.17 -6.30
N ALA A 39 6.89 2.75 -7.49
CA ALA A 39 5.67 3.43 -7.91
C ALA A 39 4.48 2.46 -8.05
N ALA A 40 4.73 1.25 -8.57
CA ALA A 40 3.73 0.20 -8.67
C ALA A 40 3.27 -0.30 -7.29
N LEU A 41 4.21 -0.48 -6.35
CA LEU A 41 3.91 -0.86 -4.96
C LEU A 41 3.11 0.24 -4.24
N ALA A 42 3.50 1.51 -4.39
CA ALA A 42 2.77 2.64 -3.82
C ALA A 42 1.33 2.73 -4.34
N THR A 43 1.12 2.49 -5.64
CA THR A 43 -0.21 2.47 -6.25
C THR A 43 -1.09 1.34 -5.69
N GLN A 44 -0.51 0.16 -5.49
CA GLN A 44 -1.21 -0.96 -4.85
C GLN A 44 -1.57 -0.64 -3.39
N ALA A 45 -0.65 -0.06 -2.64
CA ALA A 45 -0.89 0.33 -1.24
C ALA A 45 -2.01 1.37 -1.14
N ALA A 46 -2.02 2.36 -2.03
CA ALA A 46 -3.10 3.36 -2.10
C ALA A 46 -4.46 2.71 -2.41
N ALA A 47 -4.51 1.73 -3.31
CA ALA A 47 -5.74 1.02 -3.63
C ALA A 47 -6.26 0.19 -2.44
N GLU A 48 -5.39 -0.53 -1.72
CA GLU A 48 -5.76 -1.27 -0.51
C GLU A 48 -6.23 -0.32 0.61
N LEU A 49 -5.55 0.82 0.80
CA LEU A 49 -5.96 1.84 1.76
C LEU A 49 -7.32 2.44 1.43
N GLU A 50 -7.60 2.70 0.15
CA GLU A 50 -8.91 3.19 -0.28
C GLU A 50 -10.01 2.15 -0.04
N GLN A 51 -9.74 0.87 -0.28
CA GLN A 51 -10.68 -0.20 0.04
C GLN A 51 -10.98 -0.28 1.54
N LEU A 52 -9.95 -0.18 2.39
CA LEU A 52 -10.10 -0.14 3.84
C LEU A 52 -10.96 1.05 4.27
N THR A 53 -10.61 2.25 3.80
CA THR A 53 -11.34 3.49 4.10
C THR A 53 -12.81 3.38 3.68
N ARG A 54 -13.07 2.83 2.48
CA ARG A 54 -14.43 2.66 1.96
C ARG A 54 -15.22 1.61 2.74
N ALA A 55 -14.56 0.54 3.19
CA ALA A 55 -15.17 -0.48 4.05
C ALA A 55 -15.53 0.07 5.43
N GLU A 56 -14.68 0.92 6.02
CA GLU A 56 -14.96 1.61 7.28
C GLU A 56 -16.14 2.59 7.15
N VAL A 57 -16.22 3.34 6.04
CA VAL A 57 -17.34 4.27 5.77
C VAL A 57 -18.66 3.54 5.48
N SER A 58 -18.61 2.34 4.87
CA SER A 58 -19.80 1.53 4.62
C SER A 58 -20.30 0.75 5.84
N ALA A 59 -19.55 0.70 6.95
CA ALA A 59 -20.06 0.14 8.18
C ALA A 59 -21.18 1.06 8.72
N PRO A 60 -22.43 0.58 8.87
CA PRO A 60 -23.48 1.41 9.45
C PRO A 60 -23.04 1.84 10.84
N ALA A 61 -23.14 3.14 11.13
CA ALA A 61 -22.80 3.65 12.44
C ALA A 61 -23.61 2.88 13.50
N PRO A 62 -23.01 2.45 14.62
CA PRO A 62 -23.73 1.71 15.65
C PRO A 62 -24.91 2.56 16.14
N GLY A 63 -26.14 2.11 15.85
CA GLY A 63 -27.38 2.85 16.09
C GLY A 63 -28.16 3.27 14.84
N GLN A 64 -27.63 3.10 13.62
CA GLN A 64 -28.40 3.20 12.38
C GLN A 64 -29.11 1.87 12.10
N ASP A 65 -30.09 1.56 12.93
CA ASP A 65 -31.14 0.62 12.55
C ASP A 65 -31.89 1.23 11.37
N SER A 66 -31.96 0.49 10.27
CA SER A 66 -32.67 0.92 9.07
C SER A 66 -34.14 1.10 9.45
N LEU A 67 -34.57 2.36 9.56
CA LEU A 67 -35.97 2.71 9.79
C LEU A 67 -36.79 2.28 8.57
N LEU A 68 -37.21 1.01 8.59
CA LEU A 68 -38.32 0.46 7.82
C LEU A 68 -39.65 0.98 8.39
#